data_AF-A0A846SR85-F1
#
_entry.id   AF-A0A846SR85-F1
#
_cell.length_a   1.000
_cell.length_b   1.000
_cell.length_c   1.000
_cell.angle_alpha   90.00
_cell.angle_beta   90.00
_cell.angle_gamma   90.00
#
_symmetry.space_group_name_H-M   'P 1'
#
loop_
_entity.id
_entity.type
_entity.pdbx_description
1 polymer ?
#
loop_
_entity_poly.entity_id
_entity_poly.type
_entity_poly.pdbx_seq_one_letter_code
_entity_poly.pdbx_strand_id
1 'polypeptide(L)'
;MEEPDNYLKFADGSGVYRYKLDFDERLELSVVDGRLPRLEGRSLEMLGASFLVVEAEKVGADHLRLKLMGGLLAETLREGEVKVFVLEGKEYEVSAQLISEDEEVLLVVNGEQVTVEEGETAVLEDGLRLGVLDVLVNDREGLAEVVLGGKEYVLEDVNVTETSVENQLEVDGSTVYGSDVQITGSDAVTLETIEITWTARDDFFVAPDSRLSPLLEEDALFPGSWDFHFAGFRTKDSKTEVYLEASGDDVFVLSFVPRSGREYEVPLFFDDAGAFTRLGDEDEALVMDEGTAIRPDDLFVVTSDGSLGRWSSEGYTRVLVYEELNEDEDYLVFSDLATGDAIHATFSSNATSLTADGFDYDVLINDTEDPESVIWVDLDNDGSIASGRPVIVLENGATLDVSGFTRLYYTTKELEEGVALSTWQAYGTTESVDSFEIVVESTSDGIDVSGIRRCIGANYEQILAANVAYYRP
;
A
#
# COMPACT_ATOMS: atom_id res chain seq x y z
N MET A 1 0.29 25.30 -12.54
CA MET A 1 0.66 24.26 -11.57
C MET A 1 -0.34 23.14 -11.76
N GLU A 2 0.08 22.03 -12.35
CA GLU A 2 -0.74 20.82 -12.49
C GLU A 2 -0.32 19.94 -11.30
N GLU A 3 -1.28 19.53 -10.45
CA GLU A 3 -0.98 18.62 -9.34
C GLU A 3 -0.46 17.30 -9.93
N PRO A 4 0.55 16.64 -9.32
CA PRO A 4 1.02 15.35 -9.80
C PRO A 4 -0.12 14.33 -9.83
N ASP A 5 -0.21 13.55 -10.91
CA ASP A 5 -1.23 12.53 -11.05
C ASP A 5 -1.04 11.44 -9.98
N ASN A 6 -2.13 11.14 -9.27
CA ASN A 6 -2.12 10.17 -8.17
C ASN A 6 -2.56 8.80 -8.66
N TYR A 7 -1.82 7.74 -8.33
CA TYR A 7 -2.19 6.37 -8.68
C TYR A 7 -2.08 5.44 -7.47
N LEU A 8 -3.00 4.48 -7.38
CA LEU A 8 -2.81 3.28 -6.56
C LEU A 8 -2.01 2.26 -7.39
N LYS A 9 -0.79 1.95 -6.95
CA LYS A 9 0.10 1.00 -7.63
C LYS A 9 -0.05 -0.40 -7.04
N PHE A 10 -0.25 -1.40 -7.91
CA PHE A 10 -0.02 -2.81 -7.62
C PHE A 10 1.25 -3.23 -8.36
N ALA A 11 2.33 -3.50 -7.61
CA ALA A 11 3.64 -3.72 -8.21
C ALA A 11 3.80 -5.14 -8.76
N ASP A 12 4.60 -5.29 -9.81
CA ASP A 12 4.95 -6.62 -10.34
C ASP A 12 5.51 -7.53 -9.23
N GLY A 13 5.01 -8.77 -9.20
CA GLY A 13 5.36 -9.78 -8.20
C GLY A 13 4.75 -9.57 -6.81
N SER A 14 3.94 -8.52 -6.60
CA SER A 14 3.27 -8.30 -5.31
C SER A 14 1.97 -9.10 -5.19
N GLY A 15 1.75 -9.72 -4.02
CA GLY A 15 0.47 -10.34 -3.69
C GLY A 15 -0.60 -9.26 -3.55
N VAL A 16 -1.64 -9.33 -4.37
CA VAL A 16 -2.69 -8.31 -4.46
C VAL A 16 -3.87 -8.65 -3.56
N TYR A 17 -4.32 -9.91 -3.56
CA TYR A 17 -5.33 -10.38 -2.63
C TYR A 17 -5.12 -11.83 -2.22
N ARG A 18 -5.70 -12.16 -1.07
CA ARG A 18 -5.88 -13.52 -0.56
C ARG A 18 -7.30 -13.65 -0.04
N TYR A 19 -8.07 -14.53 -0.64
CA TYR A 19 -9.37 -14.95 -0.15
C TYR A 19 -9.24 -16.32 0.51
N LYS A 20 -9.84 -16.49 1.69
CA LYS A 20 -9.86 -17.75 2.41
C LYS A 20 -11.29 -18.07 2.83
N LEU A 21 -11.79 -19.20 2.35
CA LEU A 21 -13.00 -19.85 2.84
C LEU A 21 -12.60 -20.87 3.91
N ASP A 22 -12.99 -20.63 5.16
CA ASP A 22 -12.84 -21.57 6.28
C ASP A 22 -14.16 -22.32 6.50
N PHE A 23 -14.09 -23.64 6.67
CA PHE A 23 -15.23 -24.45 7.08
C PHE A 23 -15.27 -24.55 8.62
N ASP A 24 -16.34 -24.04 9.24
CA ASP A 24 -16.49 -23.98 10.71
C ASP A 24 -16.29 -25.35 11.39
N GLU A 25 -16.82 -26.39 10.77
CA GLU A 25 -16.55 -27.78 11.11
C GLU A 25 -15.87 -28.44 9.91
N ARG A 26 -14.80 -29.19 10.17
CA ARG A 26 -14.08 -29.96 9.14
C ARG A 26 -15.06 -30.81 8.38
N LEU A 27 -15.19 -30.57 7.08
CA LEU A 27 -16.14 -31.32 6.28
C LEU A 27 -15.58 -32.71 5.99
N GLU A 28 -16.19 -33.73 6.59
CA GLU A 28 -15.84 -35.12 6.30
C GLU A 28 -16.35 -35.51 4.91
N LEU A 29 -15.42 -35.86 4.03
CA LEU A 29 -15.66 -36.32 2.68
C LEU A 29 -15.67 -37.84 2.63
N SER A 30 -16.53 -38.39 1.77
CA SER A 30 -16.52 -39.81 1.44
C SER A 30 -16.14 -39.97 -0.01
N VAL A 31 -15.14 -40.81 -0.30
CA VAL A 31 -14.71 -41.09 -1.67
C VAL A 31 -15.49 -42.30 -2.20
N VAL A 32 -16.19 -42.12 -3.31
CA VAL A 32 -16.91 -43.18 -4.03
C VAL A 32 -16.43 -43.15 -5.47
N ASP A 33 -15.73 -44.21 -5.89
CA ASP A 33 -15.18 -44.35 -7.24
C ASP A 33 -14.36 -43.14 -7.74
N GLY A 34 -13.62 -42.50 -6.82
CA GLY A 34 -12.81 -41.31 -7.12
C GLY A 34 -13.57 -39.99 -7.02
N ARG A 35 -14.89 -40.00 -6.78
CA ARG A 35 -15.72 -38.80 -6.59
C ARG A 35 -15.97 -38.48 -5.13
N LEU A 36 -16.38 -37.25 -4.87
CA LEU A 36 -16.71 -36.68 -3.57
C LEU A 36 -18.18 -36.23 -3.53
N PRO A 37 -19.14 -37.17 -3.56
CA PRO A 37 -20.57 -36.89 -3.74
C PRO A 37 -21.20 -36.04 -2.62
N ARG A 38 -20.50 -35.82 -1.50
CA ARG A 38 -20.96 -34.90 -0.46
C ARG A 38 -20.82 -33.43 -0.84
N LEU A 39 -19.89 -33.12 -1.74
CA LEU A 39 -19.63 -31.77 -2.25
C LEU A 39 -20.47 -31.48 -3.49
N GLU A 40 -20.64 -32.47 -4.37
CA GLU A 40 -21.42 -32.34 -5.60
C GLU A 40 -22.87 -31.90 -5.30
N GLY A 41 -23.38 -30.98 -6.10
CA GLY A 41 -24.69 -30.35 -5.92
C GLY A 41 -24.76 -29.35 -4.75
N ARG A 42 -23.66 -29.09 -4.03
CA ARG A 42 -23.61 -28.07 -2.97
C ARG A 42 -23.23 -26.71 -3.52
N SER A 43 -23.81 -25.67 -2.95
CA SER A 43 -23.40 -24.29 -3.21
C SER A 43 -22.34 -23.83 -2.21
N LEU A 44 -21.29 -23.19 -2.72
CA LEU A 44 -20.26 -22.48 -1.97
C LEU A 44 -20.45 -20.98 -2.21
N GLU A 45 -20.53 -20.21 -1.13
CA GLU A 45 -20.56 -18.76 -1.19
C GLU A 45 -19.13 -18.23 -1.10
N MET A 46 -18.65 -17.56 -2.15
CA MET A 46 -17.31 -16.99 -2.20
C MET A 46 -17.36 -15.56 -2.72
N LEU A 47 -16.80 -14.63 -1.94
CA LEU A 47 -16.69 -13.20 -2.31
C LEU A 47 -18.03 -12.59 -2.80
N GLY A 48 -19.13 -12.97 -2.15
CA GLY A 48 -20.47 -12.48 -2.44
C GLY A 48 -21.14 -13.08 -3.68
N ALA A 49 -20.57 -14.14 -4.26
CA ALA A 49 -21.15 -14.92 -5.34
C ALA A 49 -21.33 -16.39 -4.92
N SER A 50 -22.41 -17.00 -5.42
CA SER A 50 -22.71 -18.42 -5.22
C SER A 50 -22.10 -19.24 -6.36
N PHE A 51 -21.44 -20.33 -5.99
CA PHE A 51 -20.83 -21.32 -6.87
C PHE A 51 -21.40 -22.67 -6.59
N LEU A 52 -21.81 -23.40 -7.61
CA LEU A 52 -22.32 -24.74 -7.47
C LEU A 52 -21.23 -25.72 -7.81
N VAL A 53 -20.96 -26.67 -6.92
CA VAL A 53 -20.03 -27.77 -7.20
C VAL A 53 -20.73 -28.75 -8.13
N VAL A 54 -20.34 -28.77 -9.40
CA VAL A 54 -20.88 -29.73 -10.38
C VAL A 54 -20.09 -31.03 -10.38
N GLU A 55 -18.81 -30.96 -10.06
CA GLU A 55 -17.92 -32.11 -10.02
C GLU A 55 -16.93 -31.93 -8.86
N ALA A 56 -16.70 -33.01 -8.10
CA ALA A 56 -15.69 -33.01 -7.06
C ALA A 56 -14.96 -34.35 -7.06
N GLU A 57 -13.66 -34.31 -7.37
CA GLU A 57 -12.86 -35.50 -7.59
C GLU A 57 -11.68 -35.58 -6.62
N LYS A 58 -11.36 -36.83 -6.26
CA LYS A 58 -10.09 -37.23 -5.68
C LYS A 58 -9.27 -37.93 -6.76
N VAL A 59 -8.52 -37.14 -7.52
CA VAL A 59 -7.69 -37.60 -8.66
C VAL A 59 -6.51 -38.46 -8.18
N GLY A 60 -6.01 -38.21 -6.96
CA GLY A 60 -4.89 -38.90 -6.34
C GLY A 60 -5.00 -38.97 -4.82
N ALA A 61 -3.98 -39.49 -4.14
CA ALA A 61 -4.02 -39.65 -2.66
C ALA A 61 -4.25 -38.32 -1.94
N ASP A 62 -3.57 -37.27 -2.41
CA ASP A 62 -3.60 -35.91 -1.85
C ASP A 62 -3.98 -34.87 -2.92
N HIS A 63 -4.56 -35.31 -4.04
CA HIS A 63 -4.94 -34.43 -5.16
C HIS A 63 -6.47 -34.31 -5.19
N LEU A 64 -6.98 -33.09 -4.97
CA LEU A 64 -8.38 -32.73 -5.07
C LEU A 64 -8.64 -31.77 -6.25
N ARG A 65 -9.77 -31.97 -6.93
CA ARG A 65 -10.22 -31.11 -8.02
C ARG A 65 -11.70 -30.83 -7.86
N LEU A 66 -12.07 -29.55 -7.86
CA LEU A 66 -13.46 -29.09 -7.78
C LEU A 66 -13.78 -28.30 -9.05
N LYS A 67 -14.81 -28.73 -9.78
CA LYS A 67 -15.39 -27.94 -10.86
C LYS A 67 -16.62 -27.22 -10.34
N LEU A 68 -16.61 -25.90 -10.48
CA LEU A 68 -17.64 -25.01 -9.98
C LEU A 68 -18.32 -24.28 -11.13
N MET A 69 -19.62 -24.09 -11.02
CA MET A 69 -20.39 -23.25 -11.94
C MET A 69 -20.83 -21.97 -11.22
N GLY A 70 -20.42 -20.82 -11.77
CA GLY A 70 -20.84 -19.50 -11.30
C GLY A 70 -21.98 -18.90 -12.15
N GLY A 71 -22.72 -17.95 -11.58
CA GLY A 71 -23.79 -17.22 -12.30
C GLY A 71 -25.09 -18.03 -12.45
N LEU A 72 -25.56 -18.60 -11.35
CA LEU A 72 -26.49 -19.73 -11.34
C LEU A 72 -27.97 -19.35 -11.52
N LEU A 73 -28.64 -20.09 -12.41
CA LEU A 73 -30.08 -20.36 -12.37
C LEU A 73 -30.28 -21.88 -12.45
N ALA A 74 -30.71 -22.49 -11.34
CA ALA A 74 -30.95 -23.92 -11.24
C ALA A 74 -32.46 -24.20 -11.15
N GLU A 75 -32.94 -25.16 -11.91
CA GLU A 75 -34.35 -25.56 -11.92
C GLU A 75 -34.51 -27.05 -12.20
N THR A 76 -35.51 -27.67 -11.59
CA THR A 76 -35.91 -29.03 -11.93
C THR A 76 -36.80 -29.03 -13.17
N LEU A 77 -36.49 -29.88 -14.15
CA LEU A 77 -37.31 -30.16 -15.33
C LEU A 77 -37.81 -31.59 -15.30
N ARG A 78 -39.10 -31.79 -15.64
CA ARG A 78 -39.65 -33.10 -15.99
C ARG A 78 -39.37 -33.42 -17.45
N GLU A 79 -39.34 -34.71 -17.79
CA GLU A 79 -39.33 -35.12 -19.19
C GLU A 79 -40.54 -34.52 -19.95
N GLY A 80 -40.26 -33.85 -21.07
CA GLY A 80 -41.19 -33.10 -21.89
C GLY A 80 -41.54 -31.69 -21.38
N GLU A 81 -41.04 -31.27 -20.22
CA GLU A 81 -41.26 -29.92 -19.69
C GLU A 81 -40.40 -28.89 -20.41
N VAL A 82 -40.98 -27.71 -20.62
CA VAL A 82 -40.31 -26.54 -21.19
C VAL A 82 -40.38 -25.41 -20.15
N LYS A 83 -39.24 -24.81 -19.83
CA LYS A 83 -39.15 -23.60 -19.01
C LYS A 83 -38.35 -22.52 -19.73
N VAL A 84 -38.65 -21.26 -19.41
CA VAL A 84 -37.89 -20.11 -19.91
C VAL A 84 -37.05 -19.56 -18.77
N PHE A 85 -35.75 -19.46 -19.01
CA PHE A 85 -34.75 -18.93 -18.10
C PHE A 85 -34.32 -17.55 -18.58
N VAL A 86 -34.02 -16.63 -17.65
CA VAL A 86 -33.50 -15.30 -17.99
C VAL A 86 -32.12 -15.17 -17.39
N LEU A 87 -31.09 -15.17 -18.23
CA LEU A 87 -29.69 -15.01 -17.83
C LEU A 87 -29.16 -13.71 -18.46
N GLU A 88 -28.65 -12.79 -17.64
CA GLU A 88 -28.11 -11.49 -18.08
C GLU A 88 -29.05 -10.68 -19.00
N GLY A 89 -30.37 -10.84 -18.84
CA GLY A 89 -31.39 -10.17 -19.64
C GLY A 89 -31.72 -10.84 -20.99
N LYS A 90 -31.14 -12.01 -21.28
CA LYS A 90 -31.48 -12.86 -22.42
C LYS A 90 -32.35 -14.04 -21.99
N GLU A 91 -33.40 -14.32 -22.76
CA GLU A 91 -34.31 -15.45 -22.54
C GLU A 91 -33.77 -16.73 -23.20
N TYR A 92 -33.85 -17.84 -22.47
CA TYR A 92 -33.46 -19.18 -22.91
C TYR A 92 -34.62 -20.14 -22.68
N GLU A 93 -35.20 -20.66 -23.77
CA GLU A 93 -36.21 -21.70 -23.70
C GLU A 93 -35.51 -23.06 -23.61
N VAL A 94 -35.62 -23.72 -22.46
CA VAL A 94 -34.96 -24.99 -22.14
C VAL A 94 -36.02 -26.06 -21.97
N SER A 95 -35.83 -27.21 -22.62
CA SER A 95 -36.69 -28.38 -22.44
C SER A 95 -35.89 -29.66 -22.25
N ALA A 96 -36.31 -30.51 -21.32
CA ALA A 96 -35.76 -31.86 -21.15
C ALA A 96 -36.57 -32.84 -22.01
N GLN A 97 -36.07 -33.20 -23.19
CA GLN A 97 -36.80 -34.07 -24.14
C GLN A 97 -36.77 -35.54 -23.76
N LEU A 98 -35.68 -35.98 -23.13
CA LEU A 98 -35.48 -37.35 -22.67
C LEU A 98 -34.66 -37.32 -21.38
N ILE A 99 -35.05 -38.12 -20.41
CA ILE A 99 -34.26 -38.39 -19.20
C ILE A 99 -34.10 -39.90 -19.10
N SER A 100 -32.89 -40.40 -19.33
CA SER A 100 -32.62 -41.84 -19.46
C SER A 100 -32.32 -42.50 -18.11
N GLU A 101 -32.52 -43.83 -18.04
CA GLU A 101 -32.10 -44.63 -16.87
C GLU A 101 -30.57 -44.69 -16.70
N ASP A 102 -29.81 -44.28 -17.73
CA ASP A 102 -28.35 -44.20 -17.71
C ASP A 102 -27.86 -42.80 -17.24
N GLU A 103 -28.73 -42.02 -16.57
CA GLU A 103 -28.43 -40.68 -16.02
C GLU A 103 -28.04 -39.64 -17.10
N GLU A 104 -28.48 -39.87 -18.35
CA GLU A 104 -28.31 -38.91 -19.46
C GLU A 104 -29.58 -38.08 -19.68
N VAL A 105 -29.42 -36.77 -19.88
CA VAL A 105 -30.51 -35.84 -20.18
C VAL A 105 -30.32 -35.22 -21.56
N LEU A 106 -31.28 -35.42 -22.46
CA LEU A 106 -31.34 -34.71 -23.74
C LEU A 106 -32.06 -33.38 -23.54
N LEU A 107 -31.29 -32.30 -23.54
CA LEU A 107 -31.79 -30.93 -23.43
C LEU A 107 -31.93 -30.29 -24.81
N VAL A 108 -32.98 -29.49 -24.98
CA VAL A 108 -33.13 -28.55 -26.09
C VAL A 108 -33.13 -27.14 -25.53
N VAL A 109 -32.15 -26.33 -25.92
CA VAL A 109 -32.02 -24.94 -25.49
C VAL A 109 -32.10 -24.04 -26.71
N ASN A 110 -33.13 -23.19 -26.81
CA ASN A 110 -33.38 -22.33 -27.96
C ASN A 110 -33.38 -23.06 -29.33
N GLY A 111 -33.73 -24.36 -29.33
CA GLY A 111 -33.75 -25.21 -30.52
C GLY A 111 -32.45 -26.00 -30.77
N GLU A 112 -31.37 -25.75 -30.02
CA GLU A 112 -30.13 -26.54 -30.05
C GLU A 112 -30.26 -27.77 -29.15
N GLN A 113 -29.85 -28.95 -29.62
CA GLN A 113 -29.91 -30.20 -28.87
C GLN A 113 -28.54 -30.54 -28.28
N VAL A 114 -28.53 -30.90 -27.00
CA VAL A 114 -27.32 -31.33 -26.28
C VAL A 114 -27.68 -32.44 -25.30
N THR A 115 -26.85 -33.47 -25.23
CA THR A 115 -26.97 -34.53 -24.21
C THR A 115 -25.95 -34.24 -23.13
N VAL A 116 -26.38 -34.25 -21.87
CA VAL A 116 -25.54 -34.01 -20.70
C VAL A 116 -25.80 -35.10 -19.67
N GLU A 117 -24.74 -35.69 -19.14
CA GLU A 117 -24.79 -36.70 -18.08
C GLU A 117 -24.89 -36.01 -16.70
N GLU A 118 -25.36 -36.74 -15.68
CA GLU A 118 -25.33 -36.26 -14.30
C GLU A 118 -23.90 -35.89 -13.84
N GLY A 119 -23.75 -34.67 -13.33
CA GLY A 119 -22.47 -34.09 -12.89
C GLY A 119 -21.67 -33.43 -14.01
N GLU A 120 -22.08 -33.59 -15.27
CA GLU A 120 -21.37 -33.01 -16.42
C GLU A 120 -21.90 -31.63 -16.82
N THR A 121 -21.07 -30.90 -17.55
CA THR A 121 -21.40 -29.62 -18.17
C THR A 121 -21.29 -29.71 -19.69
N ALA A 122 -22.06 -28.89 -20.38
CA ALA A 122 -21.95 -28.71 -21.81
C ALA A 122 -22.01 -27.23 -22.20
N VAL A 123 -21.33 -26.90 -23.30
CA VAL A 123 -21.27 -25.56 -23.87
C VAL A 123 -22.06 -25.55 -25.18
N LEU A 124 -23.01 -24.61 -25.31
CA LEU A 124 -23.78 -24.41 -26.53
C LEU A 124 -23.02 -23.58 -27.57
N GLU A 125 -23.54 -23.50 -28.80
CA GLU A 125 -22.95 -22.70 -29.88
C GLU A 125 -22.82 -21.21 -29.53
N ASP A 126 -23.70 -20.68 -28.68
CA ASP A 126 -23.68 -19.29 -28.24
C ASP A 126 -22.80 -19.03 -27.00
N GLY A 127 -22.08 -20.05 -26.53
CA GLY A 127 -21.19 -19.99 -25.38
C GLY A 127 -21.89 -20.20 -24.04
N LEU A 128 -23.22 -20.32 -23.99
CA LEU A 128 -23.92 -20.64 -22.75
C LEU A 128 -23.46 -22.00 -22.23
N ARG A 129 -23.12 -22.05 -20.94
CA ARG A 129 -22.87 -23.29 -20.24
C ARG A 129 -24.13 -23.77 -19.53
N LEU A 130 -24.40 -25.06 -19.67
CA LEU A 130 -25.40 -25.77 -18.89
C LEU A 130 -24.78 -26.98 -18.19
N GLY A 131 -25.40 -27.43 -17.12
CA GLY A 131 -25.04 -28.67 -16.44
C GLY A 131 -26.26 -29.39 -15.92
N VAL A 132 -26.09 -30.68 -15.63
CA VAL A 132 -27.11 -31.52 -14.98
C VAL A 132 -26.55 -31.93 -13.63
N LEU A 133 -27.26 -31.62 -12.55
CA LEU A 133 -26.79 -31.92 -11.19
C LEU A 133 -27.19 -33.29 -10.70
N ASP A 134 -28.43 -33.67 -10.94
CA ASP A 134 -29.07 -34.85 -10.38
C ASP A 134 -30.12 -35.33 -11.36
N VAL A 135 -30.16 -36.64 -11.59
CA VAL A 135 -31.11 -37.30 -12.45
C VAL A 135 -31.90 -38.34 -11.65
N LEU A 136 -33.19 -38.08 -11.48
CA LEU A 136 -34.10 -38.98 -10.77
C LEU A 136 -35.02 -39.67 -11.76
N VAL A 137 -34.73 -40.94 -12.08
CA VAL A 137 -35.56 -41.76 -12.98
C VAL A 137 -36.30 -42.86 -12.24
N ASN A 138 -37.57 -43.05 -12.58
CA ASN A 138 -38.35 -44.23 -12.22
C ASN A 138 -39.24 -44.69 -13.39
N ASP A 139 -39.88 -45.87 -13.27
CA ASP A 139 -40.76 -46.47 -14.30
C ASP A 139 -41.87 -45.56 -14.87
N ARG A 140 -42.14 -44.39 -14.28
CA ARG A 140 -43.24 -43.48 -14.66
C ARG A 140 -42.82 -42.07 -15.02
N GLU A 141 -41.68 -41.59 -14.51
CA GLU A 141 -41.28 -40.20 -14.65
C GLU A 141 -39.76 -40.05 -14.47
N GLY A 142 -39.16 -39.20 -15.30
CA GLY A 142 -37.81 -38.68 -15.12
C GLY A 142 -37.85 -37.22 -14.67
N LEU A 143 -36.97 -36.87 -13.74
CA LEU A 143 -36.68 -35.49 -13.31
C LEU A 143 -35.19 -35.23 -13.45
N ALA A 144 -34.83 -34.05 -13.92
CA ALA A 144 -33.45 -33.59 -13.99
C ALA A 144 -33.33 -32.22 -13.35
N GLU A 145 -32.35 -32.02 -12.48
CA GLU A 145 -31.98 -30.69 -11.99
C GLU A 145 -30.97 -30.06 -12.95
N VAL A 146 -31.41 -29.05 -13.69
CA VAL A 146 -30.63 -28.41 -14.75
C VAL A 146 -30.18 -27.04 -14.28
N VAL A 147 -28.91 -26.74 -14.56
CA VAL A 147 -28.25 -25.50 -14.20
C VAL A 147 -27.84 -24.78 -15.46
N LEU A 148 -28.15 -23.49 -15.52
CA LEU A 148 -27.60 -22.58 -16.51
C LEU A 148 -26.67 -21.62 -15.78
N GLY A 149 -25.44 -21.49 -16.29
CA GLY A 149 -24.40 -20.68 -15.67
C GLY A 149 -23.62 -19.85 -16.68
N GLY A 150 -22.92 -18.85 -16.16
CA GLY A 150 -22.10 -17.94 -16.96
C GLY A 150 -20.70 -18.48 -17.20
N LYS A 151 -20.02 -18.94 -16.14
CA LYS A 151 -18.61 -19.36 -16.19
C LYS A 151 -18.37 -20.64 -15.40
N GLU A 152 -17.46 -21.46 -15.91
CA GLU A 152 -16.90 -22.63 -15.22
C GLU A 152 -15.59 -22.24 -14.53
N TYR A 153 -15.41 -22.67 -13.29
CA TYR A 153 -14.19 -22.45 -12.52
C TYR A 153 -13.65 -23.81 -12.07
N VAL A 154 -12.35 -24.04 -12.24
CA VAL A 154 -11.68 -25.25 -11.75
C VAL A 154 -10.72 -24.86 -10.64
N LEU A 155 -10.99 -25.40 -9.45
CA LEU A 155 -10.10 -25.31 -8.29
C LEU A 155 -9.41 -26.67 -8.14
N GLU A 156 -8.14 -26.73 -8.50
CA GLU A 156 -7.33 -27.95 -8.39
C GLU A 156 -6.22 -27.72 -7.37
N ASP A 157 -5.97 -28.72 -6.53
CA ASP A 157 -4.80 -28.77 -5.67
C ASP A 157 -4.20 -30.17 -5.77
N VAL A 158 -2.99 -30.26 -6.33
CA VAL A 158 -2.33 -31.54 -6.56
C VAL A 158 -1.72 -32.14 -5.30
N ASN A 159 -1.62 -31.36 -4.20
CA ASN A 159 -1.18 -31.84 -2.89
C ASN A 159 -1.78 -31.01 -1.73
N VAL A 160 -2.95 -31.42 -1.25
CA VAL A 160 -3.70 -30.79 -0.14
C VAL A 160 -3.01 -30.78 1.23
N THR A 161 -1.84 -31.43 1.34
CA THR A 161 -1.03 -31.48 2.57
C THR A 161 0.18 -30.54 2.54
N GLU A 162 0.51 -29.98 1.36
CA GLU A 162 1.66 -29.10 1.16
C GLU A 162 1.18 -27.70 0.74
N THR A 163 1.67 -26.67 1.42
CA THR A 163 1.24 -25.28 1.19
C THR A 163 2.11 -24.53 0.17
N SER A 164 2.92 -25.25 -0.62
CA SER A 164 3.99 -24.64 -1.45
C SER A 164 3.96 -25.12 -2.90
N VAL A 165 2.85 -25.71 -3.34
CA VAL A 165 2.67 -26.12 -4.73
C VAL A 165 1.84 -25.03 -5.40
N GLU A 166 2.35 -24.49 -6.51
CA GLU A 166 1.58 -23.54 -7.32
C GLU A 166 0.47 -24.31 -8.04
N ASN A 167 -0.78 -24.05 -7.69
CA ASN A 167 -1.94 -24.58 -8.41
C ASN A 167 -2.74 -23.43 -9.00
N GLN A 168 -2.92 -23.40 -10.31
CA GLN A 168 -3.55 -22.25 -10.97
C GLN A 168 -5.06 -22.42 -11.05
N LEU A 169 -5.80 -21.32 -10.82
CA LEU A 169 -7.23 -21.24 -11.11
C LEU A 169 -7.43 -21.36 -12.63
N GLU A 170 -8.39 -22.16 -13.06
CA GLU A 170 -8.87 -22.12 -14.45
C GLU A 170 -10.29 -21.54 -14.51
N VAL A 171 -10.54 -20.70 -15.50
CA VAL A 171 -11.85 -20.14 -15.81
C VAL A 171 -12.16 -20.40 -17.27
N ASP A 172 -13.28 -21.06 -17.52
CA ASP A 172 -13.72 -21.50 -18.84
C ASP A 172 -12.65 -22.29 -19.64
N GLY A 173 -11.82 -23.07 -18.93
CA GLY A 173 -10.73 -23.84 -19.51
C GLY A 173 -9.47 -23.02 -19.84
N SER A 174 -9.43 -21.74 -19.46
CA SER A 174 -8.24 -20.89 -19.55
C SER A 174 -7.63 -20.69 -18.18
N THR A 175 -6.32 -20.81 -18.09
CA THR A 175 -5.56 -20.57 -16.86
C THR A 175 -5.54 -19.08 -16.51
N VAL A 176 -5.84 -18.74 -15.26
CA VAL A 176 -5.70 -17.39 -14.72
C VAL A 176 -4.28 -17.20 -14.20
N TYR A 177 -3.44 -16.49 -14.96
CA TYR A 177 -2.05 -16.29 -14.56
C TYR A 177 -1.90 -15.43 -13.30
N GLY A 178 -0.93 -15.80 -12.45
CA GLY A 178 -0.69 -15.16 -11.16
C GLY A 178 -1.63 -15.61 -10.04
N SER A 179 -2.64 -16.44 -10.35
CA SER A 179 -3.47 -17.08 -9.34
C SER A 179 -2.78 -18.27 -8.67
N ASP A 180 -3.15 -18.53 -7.44
CA ASP A 180 -2.80 -19.75 -6.72
C ASP A 180 -4.00 -20.24 -5.90
N VAL A 181 -4.31 -21.53 -6.02
CA VAL A 181 -5.41 -22.23 -5.35
C VAL A 181 -4.80 -23.20 -4.36
N GLN A 182 -5.25 -23.11 -3.11
CA GLN A 182 -4.81 -24.01 -2.06
C GLN A 182 -6.02 -24.60 -1.34
N ILE A 183 -6.13 -25.92 -1.36
CA ILE A 183 -7.19 -26.68 -0.72
C ILE A 183 -6.54 -27.43 0.45
N THR A 184 -6.82 -27.01 1.69
CA THR A 184 -6.20 -27.66 2.87
C THR A 184 -7.13 -28.72 3.45
N GLY A 185 -6.57 -29.90 3.74
CA GLY A 185 -7.27 -31.04 4.32
C GLY A 185 -6.32 -32.08 4.94
N SER A 186 -6.88 -33.16 5.47
CA SER A 186 -6.10 -34.33 5.92
C SER A 186 -6.46 -35.57 5.10
N ASP A 187 -5.46 -36.21 4.48
CA ASP A 187 -5.57 -37.47 3.72
C ASP A 187 -6.65 -37.47 2.59
N ALA A 188 -7.05 -36.28 2.13
CA ALA A 188 -8.18 -36.02 1.21
C ALA A 188 -9.52 -36.66 1.65
N VAL A 189 -9.72 -36.81 2.98
CA VAL A 189 -11.00 -37.23 3.60
C VAL A 189 -11.63 -36.07 4.39
N THR A 190 -10.90 -34.98 4.58
CA THR A 190 -11.43 -33.76 5.20
C THR A 190 -11.12 -32.55 4.32
N LEU A 191 -12.05 -31.60 4.29
CA LEU A 191 -11.85 -30.27 3.73
C LEU A 191 -11.92 -29.25 4.86
N GLU A 192 -10.85 -28.49 5.05
CA GLU A 192 -10.73 -27.47 6.09
C GLU A 192 -10.82 -26.06 5.50
N THR A 193 -10.11 -25.81 4.41
CA THR A 193 -10.03 -24.47 3.79
C THR A 193 -9.93 -24.54 2.28
N ILE A 194 -10.47 -23.53 1.62
CA ILE A 194 -10.13 -23.20 0.23
C ILE A 194 -9.58 -21.77 0.21
N GLU A 195 -8.35 -21.61 -0.23
CA GLU A 195 -7.67 -20.33 -0.36
C GLU A 195 -7.40 -20.04 -1.84
N ILE A 196 -7.65 -18.81 -2.25
CA ILE A 196 -7.35 -18.31 -3.60
C ILE A 196 -6.58 -17.01 -3.44
N THR A 197 -5.39 -16.95 -4.02
CA THR A 197 -4.57 -15.75 -4.06
C THR A 197 -4.35 -15.28 -5.48
N TRP A 198 -3.99 -14.01 -5.64
CA TRP A 198 -3.52 -13.49 -6.91
C TRP A 198 -2.33 -12.56 -6.71
N THR A 199 -1.30 -12.75 -7.52
CA THR A 199 -0.07 -11.98 -7.55
C THR A 199 0.01 -11.21 -8.86
N ALA A 200 0.29 -9.91 -8.78
CA ALA A 200 0.45 -9.06 -9.95
C ALA A 200 1.62 -9.54 -10.81
N ARG A 201 1.42 -9.50 -12.13
CA ARG A 201 2.38 -9.95 -13.15
C ARG A 201 2.99 -8.80 -13.97
N ASP A 202 2.58 -7.58 -13.64
CA ASP A 202 3.06 -6.32 -14.18
C ASP A 202 2.78 -5.22 -13.14
N ASP A 203 3.32 -4.03 -13.37
CA ASP A 203 2.97 -2.84 -12.62
C ASP A 203 1.61 -2.28 -13.11
N PHE A 204 0.59 -2.34 -12.26
CA PHE A 204 -0.73 -1.75 -12.55
C PHE A 204 -0.91 -0.43 -11.80
N PHE A 205 -1.38 0.59 -12.51
CA PHE A 205 -1.60 1.93 -11.98
C PHE A 205 -3.08 2.30 -12.09
N VAL A 206 -3.80 2.27 -10.96
CA VAL A 206 -5.21 2.64 -10.91
C VAL A 206 -5.33 4.14 -10.64
N ALA A 207 -5.89 4.86 -11.61
CA ALA A 207 -6.14 6.30 -11.50
C ALA A 207 -7.25 6.62 -10.48
N PRO A 208 -7.38 7.88 -10.02
CA PRO A 208 -8.45 8.28 -9.12
C PRO A 208 -9.82 8.06 -9.78
N ASP A 209 -10.80 7.68 -8.96
CA ASP A 209 -12.15 7.28 -9.36
C ASP A 209 -12.19 6.17 -10.43
N SER A 210 -11.13 5.38 -10.52
CA SER A 210 -11.02 4.24 -11.44
C SER A 210 -10.89 2.92 -10.70
N ARG A 211 -11.00 1.83 -11.46
CA ARG A 211 -10.97 0.45 -10.95
C ARG A 211 -9.76 -0.32 -11.47
N LEU A 212 -9.38 -1.40 -10.78
CA LEU A 212 -8.29 -2.27 -11.20
C LEU A 212 -8.70 -3.20 -12.35
N SER A 213 -9.90 -3.78 -12.31
CA SER A 213 -10.34 -4.80 -13.30
C SER A 213 -10.14 -4.45 -14.78
N PRO A 214 -10.30 -3.20 -15.27
CA PRO A 214 -10.09 -2.88 -16.68
C PRO A 214 -8.62 -2.93 -17.12
N LEU A 215 -7.68 -2.97 -16.17
CA LEU A 215 -6.24 -3.03 -16.43
C LEU A 215 -5.71 -4.47 -16.45
N LEU A 216 -6.53 -5.44 -16.05
CA LEU A 216 -6.14 -6.83 -15.90
C LEU A 216 -6.61 -7.68 -17.07
N GLU A 217 -6.01 -8.86 -17.21
CA GLU A 217 -6.60 -9.93 -18.02
C GLU A 217 -7.95 -10.35 -17.41
N GLU A 218 -8.87 -10.81 -18.27
CA GLU A 218 -10.20 -11.25 -17.85
C GLU A 218 -10.07 -12.33 -16.75
N ASP A 219 -10.90 -12.23 -15.70
CA ASP A 219 -10.96 -13.16 -14.56
C ASP A 219 -9.79 -13.16 -13.56
N ALA A 220 -8.78 -12.29 -13.71
CA ALA A 220 -7.71 -12.13 -12.73
C ALA A 220 -8.20 -11.76 -11.32
N LEU A 221 -9.31 -11.04 -11.22
CA LEU A 221 -10.00 -10.79 -9.94
C LEU A 221 -11.13 -11.80 -9.77
N PHE A 222 -10.81 -12.99 -9.24
CA PHE A 222 -11.83 -14.00 -8.98
C PHE A 222 -12.85 -13.49 -7.94
N PRO A 223 -14.17 -13.66 -8.15
CA PRO A 223 -14.83 -14.19 -9.34
C PRO A 223 -15.37 -13.12 -10.31
N GLY A 224 -14.97 -11.85 -10.14
CA GLY A 224 -15.46 -10.70 -10.90
C GLY A 224 -16.62 -9.95 -10.24
N SER A 225 -17.07 -10.41 -9.06
CA SER A 225 -18.14 -9.76 -8.27
C SER A 225 -17.68 -8.53 -7.48
N TRP A 226 -16.37 -8.29 -7.40
CA TRP A 226 -15.76 -7.22 -6.62
C TRP A 226 -14.55 -6.63 -7.36
N ASP A 227 -14.07 -5.47 -6.89
CA ASP A 227 -12.98 -4.75 -7.53
C ASP A 227 -12.26 -3.83 -6.54
N PHE A 228 -11.03 -3.43 -6.87
CA PHE A 228 -10.33 -2.35 -6.17
C PHE A 228 -10.66 -1.02 -6.83
N HIS A 229 -11.27 -0.11 -6.08
CA HIS A 229 -11.58 1.24 -6.52
C HIS A 229 -10.69 2.24 -5.79
N PHE A 230 -9.87 2.98 -6.54
CA PHE A 230 -9.06 4.05 -5.96
C PHE A 230 -9.82 5.36 -6.01
N ALA A 231 -10.38 5.81 -4.88
CA ALA A 231 -11.14 7.06 -4.80
C ALA A 231 -10.27 8.35 -4.78
N GLY A 232 -8.98 8.23 -5.04
CA GLY A 232 -8.02 9.32 -4.84
C GLY A 232 -7.68 9.59 -3.37
N PHE A 233 -6.85 10.60 -3.13
CA PHE A 233 -6.53 11.07 -1.78
C PHE A 233 -7.54 12.15 -1.35
N ARG A 234 -8.20 11.98 -0.20
CA ARG A 234 -8.86 13.11 0.48
C ARG A 234 -7.85 13.81 1.36
N THR A 235 -7.54 15.05 1.04
CA THR A 235 -6.80 15.95 1.95
C THR A 235 -7.82 16.59 2.90
N LYS A 236 -7.47 16.74 4.18
CA LYS A 236 -8.21 17.64 5.07
C LYS A 236 -7.99 19.09 4.62
N ASP A 237 -8.93 19.96 4.96
CA ASP A 237 -8.94 21.38 4.54
C ASP A 237 -7.69 22.19 4.96
N SER A 238 -6.88 21.66 5.89
CA SER A 238 -5.57 22.23 6.24
C SER A 238 -4.44 21.53 5.45
N LYS A 239 -3.86 22.25 4.48
CA LYS A 239 -2.63 21.87 3.81
C LYS A 239 -1.47 22.66 4.44
N THR A 240 -0.37 21.99 4.76
CA THR A 240 0.92 22.67 4.93
C THR A 240 1.73 22.41 3.68
N GLU A 241 2.28 23.48 3.11
CA GLU A 241 3.08 23.41 1.90
C GLU A 241 4.55 23.45 2.30
N VAL A 242 5.32 22.54 1.71
CA VAL A 242 6.78 22.49 1.83
C VAL A 242 7.31 22.39 0.41
N TYR A 243 8.28 23.21 0.07
CA TYR A 243 8.84 23.28 -1.28
C TYR A 243 10.30 22.84 -1.23
N LEU A 244 10.70 22.03 -2.20
CA LEU A 244 12.10 21.67 -2.42
C LEU A 244 12.43 22.03 -3.87
N GLU A 245 13.18 23.12 -4.05
CA GLU A 245 13.41 23.73 -5.36
C GLU A 245 14.91 23.81 -5.65
N ALA A 246 15.30 23.51 -6.89
CA ALA A 246 16.68 23.69 -7.32
C ALA A 246 16.98 25.19 -7.42
N SER A 247 18.07 25.61 -6.79
CA SER A 247 18.66 26.94 -6.90
C SER A 247 20.02 26.80 -7.62
N GLY A 248 19.99 27.00 -8.93
CA GLY A 248 21.14 26.70 -9.79
C GLY A 248 21.32 25.20 -9.99
N ASP A 249 22.56 24.79 -10.28
CA ASP A 249 22.88 23.41 -10.68
C ASP A 249 23.29 22.52 -9.49
N ASP A 250 23.61 23.13 -8.34
CA ASP A 250 24.32 22.46 -7.23
C ASP A 250 23.60 22.56 -5.86
N VAL A 251 22.51 23.33 -5.70
CA VAL A 251 21.81 23.51 -4.41
C VAL A 251 20.30 23.25 -4.50
N PHE A 252 19.75 22.42 -3.61
CA PHE A 252 18.31 22.41 -3.32
C PHE A 252 17.99 23.31 -2.12
N VAL A 253 17.03 24.22 -2.28
CA VAL A 253 16.49 25.07 -1.22
C VAL A 253 15.18 24.47 -0.71
N LEU A 254 15.08 24.32 0.61
CA LEU A 254 13.88 23.89 1.33
C LEU A 254 13.12 25.11 1.84
N SER A 255 11.88 25.31 1.37
CA SER A 255 10.98 26.34 1.90
C SER A 255 9.88 25.72 2.75
N PHE A 256 9.68 26.23 3.96
CA PHE A 256 8.69 25.69 4.90
C PHE A 256 8.24 26.73 5.94
N VAL A 257 7.08 26.46 6.56
CA VAL A 257 6.52 27.26 7.67
C VAL A 257 6.43 26.38 8.93
N PRO A 258 7.29 26.58 9.95
CA PRO A 258 7.13 25.92 11.25
C PRO A 258 5.96 26.45 12.06
N ARG A 259 5.67 25.82 13.20
CA ARG A 259 4.63 26.25 14.18
C ARG A 259 4.80 27.68 14.68
N SER A 260 6.00 28.25 14.58
CA SER A 260 6.26 29.64 14.92
C SER A 260 5.65 30.63 13.91
N GLY A 261 5.17 30.16 12.75
CA GLY A 261 4.44 30.92 11.74
C GLY A 261 5.33 31.77 10.82
N ARG A 262 6.66 31.61 10.89
CA ARG A 262 7.62 32.28 10.00
C ARG A 262 7.88 31.40 8.78
N GLU A 263 8.19 31.99 7.64
CA GLU A 263 8.57 31.24 6.45
C GLU A 263 10.10 31.23 6.36
N TYR A 264 10.69 30.04 6.22
CA TYR A 264 12.13 29.86 6.05
C TYR A 264 12.40 29.35 4.63
N GLU A 265 13.48 29.84 4.03
CA GLU A 265 14.09 29.33 2.80
C GLU A 265 15.52 28.92 3.16
N VAL A 266 15.81 27.62 3.20
CA VAL A 266 17.07 27.09 3.72
C VAL A 266 17.80 26.32 2.62
N PRO A 267 19.06 26.66 2.28
CA PRO A 267 19.87 25.82 1.44
C PRO A 267 20.09 24.47 2.15
N LEU A 268 19.62 23.39 1.55
CA LEU A 268 19.54 22.08 2.19
C LEU A 268 20.55 21.10 1.59
N PHE A 269 20.37 20.69 0.34
CA PHE A 269 21.26 19.71 -0.29
C PHE A 269 22.24 20.41 -1.22
N PHE A 270 23.52 20.32 -0.91
CA PHE A 270 24.60 20.85 -1.73
C PHE A 270 25.37 19.73 -2.42
N ASP A 271 25.46 19.80 -3.74
CA ASP A 271 26.29 18.93 -4.56
C ASP A 271 27.68 19.52 -4.75
N ASP A 272 28.64 19.05 -3.96
CA ASP A 272 30.05 19.42 -4.11
C ASP A 272 30.70 18.51 -5.17
N ALA A 273 30.57 18.93 -6.43
CA ALA A 273 31.19 18.28 -7.60
C ALA A 273 30.84 16.78 -7.74
N GLY A 274 29.56 16.44 -7.54
CA GLY A 274 29.00 15.09 -7.65
C GLY A 274 28.89 14.34 -6.31
N ALA A 275 29.08 15.04 -5.18
CA ALA A 275 29.04 14.44 -3.85
C ALA A 275 28.31 15.32 -2.83
N PHE A 276 27.24 14.77 -2.23
CA PHE A 276 26.54 15.35 -1.10
C PHE A 276 27.21 14.95 0.22
N THR A 277 28.14 15.78 0.70
CA THR A 277 28.92 15.49 1.92
C THR A 277 28.56 16.35 3.13
N ARG A 278 27.72 17.37 2.93
CA ARG A 278 27.20 18.28 3.94
C ARG A 278 25.86 18.89 3.49
N LEU A 279 25.18 19.55 4.42
CA LEU A 279 24.02 20.39 4.11
C LEU A 279 24.45 21.86 3.99
N GLY A 280 23.60 22.70 3.39
CA GLY A 280 23.87 24.13 3.15
C GLY A 280 24.11 24.43 1.66
N ASP A 281 25.04 25.35 1.38
CA ASP A 281 25.51 25.73 0.03
C ASP A 281 27.04 25.92 0.00
N GLU A 282 27.62 26.41 -1.10
CA GLU A 282 29.09 26.55 -1.26
C GLU A 282 29.76 27.32 -0.11
N ASP A 283 29.11 28.37 0.39
CA ASP A 283 29.69 29.34 1.34
C ASP A 283 29.33 29.00 2.79
N GLU A 284 28.09 28.57 3.03
CA GLU A 284 27.52 28.42 4.37
C GLU A 284 27.09 26.96 4.62
N ALA A 285 27.54 26.35 5.72
CA ALA A 285 27.09 25.02 6.09
C ALA A 285 25.80 25.08 6.92
N LEU A 286 24.87 24.15 6.67
CA LEU A 286 23.73 23.91 7.55
C LEU A 286 24.08 22.80 8.55
N VAL A 287 24.24 23.17 9.82
CA VAL A 287 24.57 22.26 10.91
C VAL A 287 23.29 21.70 11.55
N MET A 288 23.10 20.39 11.40
CA MET A 288 21.98 19.62 11.96
C MET A 288 22.44 18.55 12.96
N ASP A 289 23.71 18.55 13.34
CA ASP A 289 24.29 17.50 14.20
C ASP A 289 24.99 18.14 15.38
N GLU A 290 24.54 17.81 16.59
CA GLU A 290 25.26 18.20 17.79
C GLU A 290 26.65 17.59 17.85
N GLY A 291 27.55 18.24 18.58
CA GLY A 291 28.97 17.91 18.56
C GLY A 291 29.71 18.38 17.29
N THR A 292 29.00 18.89 16.29
CA THR A 292 29.60 19.57 15.14
C THR A 292 29.86 21.03 15.47
N ALA A 293 31.06 21.51 15.14
CA ALA A 293 31.42 22.90 15.34
C ALA A 293 30.70 23.80 14.32
N ILE A 294 30.07 24.86 14.80
CA ILE A 294 29.39 25.90 13.99
C ILE A 294 30.33 27.09 13.91
N ARG A 295 30.67 27.52 12.69
CA ARG A 295 31.52 28.70 12.43
C ARG A 295 30.68 29.95 12.25
N PRO A 296 31.28 31.15 12.35
CA PRO A 296 30.66 32.34 11.81
C PRO A 296 30.16 32.09 10.38
N ASP A 297 29.02 32.68 10.05
CA ASP A 297 28.23 32.52 8.81
C ASP A 297 27.54 31.15 8.61
N ASP A 298 27.82 30.13 9.43
CA ASP A 298 27.10 28.84 9.32
C ASP A 298 25.64 28.97 9.81
N LEU A 299 24.75 28.24 9.13
CA LEU A 299 23.36 28.04 9.55
C LEU A 299 23.26 26.87 10.52
N PHE A 300 22.30 26.92 11.42
CA PHE A 300 21.92 25.78 12.25
C PHE A 300 20.43 25.81 12.60
N VAL A 301 19.87 24.63 12.87
CA VAL A 301 18.47 24.49 13.29
C VAL A 301 18.43 24.21 14.77
N VAL A 302 17.61 24.97 15.49
CA VAL A 302 17.23 24.65 16.87
C VAL A 302 15.77 24.27 16.92
N THR A 303 15.45 23.26 17.71
CA THR A 303 14.07 22.80 17.90
C THR A 303 13.81 22.51 19.37
N SER A 304 12.62 22.82 19.86
CA SER A 304 12.29 22.60 21.28
C SER A 304 11.82 21.17 21.59
N ASP A 305 12.03 20.21 20.68
CA ASP A 305 11.36 18.91 20.72
C ASP A 305 11.88 17.99 21.85
N GLY A 306 13.18 17.95 22.13
CA GLY A 306 13.78 17.20 23.24
C GLY A 306 13.14 17.56 24.58
N SER A 307 12.91 18.86 24.81
CA SER A 307 12.25 19.38 26.03
C SER A 307 10.76 19.03 26.14
N LEU A 308 10.11 18.67 25.02
CA LEU A 308 8.69 18.30 24.93
C LEU A 308 8.47 16.79 24.77
N GLY A 309 9.54 16.00 24.84
CA GLY A 309 9.58 14.61 24.41
C GLY A 309 10.05 14.56 22.97
N ARG A 310 11.27 14.03 22.75
CA ARG A 310 11.96 13.99 21.46
C ARG A 310 11.00 13.65 20.31
N TRP A 311 11.07 14.42 19.22
CA TRP A 311 10.19 14.29 18.05
C TRP A 311 8.70 14.59 18.30
N SER A 312 8.40 15.43 19.30
CA SER A 312 7.06 15.90 19.57
C SER A 312 6.51 16.77 18.44
N SER A 313 5.27 16.51 18.06
CA SER A 313 4.48 17.36 17.15
C SER A 313 4.26 18.78 17.70
N GLU A 314 4.62 19.02 18.97
CA GLU A 314 4.50 20.28 19.69
C GLU A 314 5.76 21.16 19.70
N GLY A 315 6.86 20.68 19.12
CA GLY A 315 8.12 21.43 19.02
C GLY A 315 8.01 22.75 18.24
N TYR A 316 8.87 23.71 18.59
CA TYR A 316 9.07 24.95 17.86
C TYR A 316 10.44 24.93 17.21
N THR A 317 10.49 25.24 15.91
CA THR A 317 11.72 25.25 15.12
C THR A 317 12.12 26.67 14.73
N ARG A 318 13.43 26.93 14.81
CA ARG A 318 14.11 28.12 14.25
C ARG A 318 15.31 27.71 13.43
N VAL A 319 15.57 28.48 12.38
CA VAL A 319 16.82 28.42 11.61
C VAL A 319 17.56 29.71 11.88
N LEU A 320 18.78 29.57 12.38
CA LEU A 320 19.60 30.68 12.85
C LEU A 320 20.94 30.68 12.12
N VAL A 321 21.51 31.87 11.95
CA VAL A 321 22.87 32.08 11.48
C VAL A 321 23.71 32.50 12.67
N TYR A 322 24.89 31.91 12.84
CA TYR A 322 25.88 32.40 13.81
C TYR A 322 26.70 33.50 13.14
N GLU A 323 26.50 34.76 13.56
CA GLU A 323 27.07 35.92 12.87
C GLU A 323 28.49 36.22 13.38
N GLU A 324 28.64 36.43 14.69
CA GLU A 324 29.92 36.80 15.28
C GLU A 324 29.99 36.53 16.78
N LEU A 325 31.22 36.38 17.30
CA LEU A 325 31.54 36.57 18.71
C LEU A 325 32.08 37.99 18.89
N ASN A 326 31.51 38.74 19.82
CA ASN A 326 32.03 40.03 20.26
C ASN A 326 32.80 39.86 21.57
N GLU A 327 34.13 39.82 21.48
CA GLU A 327 35.04 39.58 22.59
C GLU A 327 35.18 40.78 23.53
N ASP A 328 34.87 41.99 23.05
CA ASP A 328 34.96 43.22 23.83
C ASP A 328 33.75 43.41 24.76
N GLU A 329 32.57 42.95 24.34
CA GLU A 329 31.30 43.11 25.05
C GLU A 329 30.72 41.79 25.61
N ASP A 330 31.48 40.69 25.49
CA ASP A 330 31.17 39.35 26.00
C ASP A 330 29.79 38.82 25.53
N TYR A 331 29.49 38.87 24.23
CA TYR A 331 28.29 38.24 23.67
C TYR A 331 28.51 37.60 22.30
N LEU A 332 27.67 36.60 21.99
CA LEU A 332 27.50 36.04 20.65
C LEU A 332 26.33 36.74 19.95
N VAL A 333 26.42 36.88 18.63
CA VAL A 333 25.34 37.38 17.77
C VAL A 333 24.84 36.25 16.89
N PHE A 334 23.53 36.09 16.87
CA PHE A 334 22.82 35.22 15.95
C PHE A 334 21.80 36.04 15.19
N SER A 335 21.49 35.67 13.95
CA SER A 335 20.33 36.21 13.24
C SER A 335 19.32 35.11 12.96
N ASP A 336 18.03 35.44 13.04
CA ASP A 336 16.98 34.54 12.59
C ASP A 336 16.85 34.62 11.06
N LEU A 337 17.06 33.50 10.37
CA LEU A 337 17.14 33.48 8.90
C LEU A 337 15.88 34.06 8.22
N ALA A 338 14.69 33.82 8.78
CA ALA A 338 13.44 34.28 8.21
C ALA A 338 13.21 35.79 8.35
N THR A 339 13.75 36.40 9.40
CA THR A 339 13.43 37.80 9.77
C THR A 339 14.62 38.76 9.73
N GLY A 340 15.84 38.22 9.82
CA GLY A 340 17.08 38.98 10.03
C GLY A 340 17.18 39.60 11.43
N ASP A 341 16.27 39.25 12.36
CA ASP A 341 16.30 39.78 13.72
C ASP A 341 17.51 39.23 14.48
N ALA A 342 18.31 40.13 15.06
CA ALA A 342 19.48 39.75 15.85
C ALA A 342 19.08 39.26 17.26
N ILE A 343 19.72 38.18 17.71
CA ILE A 343 19.62 37.59 19.04
C ILE A 343 21.02 37.64 19.66
N HIS A 344 21.11 38.19 20.87
CA HIS A 344 22.38 38.32 21.59
C HIS A 344 22.42 37.33 22.77
N ALA A 345 23.45 36.50 22.84
CA ALA A 345 23.70 35.63 23.98
C ALA A 345 24.94 36.09 24.75
N THR A 346 24.75 36.71 25.91
CA THR A 346 25.86 37.20 26.75
C THR A 346 26.55 36.04 27.45
N PHE A 347 27.88 36.03 27.51
CA PHE A 347 28.65 35.01 28.21
C PHE A 347 29.51 35.62 29.33
N SER A 348 29.96 34.76 30.25
CA SER A 348 30.94 35.14 31.30
C SER A 348 32.04 34.08 31.47
N SER A 349 31.94 33.03 30.66
CA SER A 349 32.82 31.87 30.56
C SER A 349 32.64 31.29 29.16
N ASN A 350 33.30 30.18 28.87
CA ASN A 350 33.18 29.47 27.59
C ASN A 350 31.83 28.73 27.39
N ALA A 351 30.78 29.13 28.12
CA ALA A 351 29.45 28.55 28.04
C ALA A 351 28.41 29.65 28.28
N THR A 352 27.31 29.59 27.54
CA THR A 352 26.16 30.48 27.63
C THR A 352 24.89 29.77 27.18
N SER A 353 23.77 30.48 27.13
CA SER A 353 22.51 29.99 26.58
C SER A 353 21.95 30.96 25.55
N LEU A 354 21.42 30.39 24.47
CA LEU A 354 20.70 31.07 23.41
C LEU A 354 19.20 30.91 23.68
N THR A 355 18.47 32.02 23.85
CA THR A 355 17.01 31.96 24.05
C THR A 355 16.27 32.19 22.74
N ALA A 356 15.47 31.21 22.28
CA ALA A 356 14.59 31.34 21.12
C ALA A 356 13.21 30.72 21.40
N ASP A 357 12.14 31.42 21.02
CA ASP A 357 10.73 31.04 21.28
C ASP A 357 10.39 30.68 22.76
N GLY A 358 11.17 31.23 23.69
CA GLY A 358 11.00 30.97 25.13
C GLY A 358 11.68 29.67 25.62
N PHE A 359 12.47 29.03 24.77
CA PHE A 359 13.35 27.91 25.10
C PHE A 359 14.80 28.38 25.13
N ASP A 360 15.58 27.77 26.02
CA ASP A 360 16.98 28.08 26.28
C ASP A 360 17.83 26.91 25.77
N TYR A 361 18.70 27.18 24.80
CA TYR A 361 19.58 26.20 24.17
C TYR A 361 21.00 26.39 24.71
N ASP A 362 21.66 25.34 25.19
CA ASP A 362 23.02 25.43 25.71
C ASP A 362 24.02 25.71 24.58
N VAL A 363 24.93 26.65 24.80
CA VAL A 363 25.98 27.02 23.84
C VAL A 363 27.34 26.92 24.50
N LEU A 364 28.25 26.15 23.89
CA LEU A 364 29.66 26.08 24.26
C LEU A 364 30.50 26.86 23.27
N ILE A 365 31.37 27.73 23.79
CA ILE A 365 32.29 28.57 23.01
C ILE A 365 33.68 27.94 23.07
N ASN A 366 34.36 27.82 21.93
CA ASN A 366 35.70 27.23 21.89
C ASN A 366 36.74 28.12 22.58
N ASP A 367 36.80 29.37 22.14
CA ASP A 367 37.69 30.43 22.64
C ASP A 367 36.89 31.73 22.77
N THR A 368 36.84 32.32 23.95
CA THR A 368 36.08 33.57 24.20
C THR A 368 36.86 34.82 23.80
N GLU A 369 38.13 34.68 23.42
CA GLU A 369 39.00 35.79 23.02
C GLU A 369 39.26 35.82 21.50
N ASP A 370 38.60 34.96 20.71
CA ASP A 370 38.74 34.88 19.25
C ASP A 370 37.39 35.20 18.57
N PRO A 371 37.27 36.29 17.79
CA PRO A 371 36.03 36.62 17.07
C PRO A 371 35.63 35.56 16.03
N GLU A 372 36.59 34.75 15.56
CA GLU A 372 36.37 33.64 14.62
C GLU A 372 36.10 32.31 15.35
N SER A 373 35.88 32.36 16.66
CA SER A 373 35.66 31.19 17.49
C SER A 373 34.42 30.41 17.06
N VAL A 374 34.58 29.11 16.96
CA VAL A 374 33.47 28.18 16.71
C VAL A 374 32.68 27.90 17.98
N ILE A 375 31.41 27.55 17.80
CA ILE A 375 30.51 27.18 18.89
C ILE A 375 29.95 25.76 18.71
N TRP A 376 29.42 25.20 19.79
CA TRP A 376 28.55 24.02 19.76
C TRP A 376 27.27 24.36 20.47
N VAL A 377 26.14 23.93 19.92
CA VAL A 377 24.80 24.26 20.43
C VAL A 377 24.04 22.97 20.70
N ASP A 378 23.25 22.94 21.77
CA ASP A 378 22.21 21.94 22.03
C ASP A 378 21.09 22.24 21.03
N LEU A 379 20.98 21.43 19.98
CA LEU A 379 20.14 21.73 18.84
C LEU A 379 18.71 21.23 19.05
N ASP A 380 18.53 20.14 19.82
CA ASP A 380 17.22 19.53 20.07
C ASP A 380 16.64 19.83 21.47
N ASN A 381 17.36 20.61 22.28
CA ASN A 381 16.98 21.03 23.63
C ASN A 381 16.73 19.85 24.57
N ASP A 382 17.55 18.80 24.46
CA ASP A 382 17.53 17.66 25.37
C ASP A 382 18.44 17.85 26.60
N GLY A 383 19.20 18.94 26.64
CA GLY A 383 20.15 19.28 27.69
C GLY A 383 21.55 18.70 27.46
N SER A 384 21.87 18.27 26.24
CA SER A 384 23.19 17.81 25.81
C SER A 384 23.62 18.53 24.54
N ILE A 385 24.92 18.84 24.42
CA ILE A 385 25.54 19.41 23.21
C ILE A 385 26.40 18.39 22.45
N ALA A 386 26.50 17.18 22.98
CA ALA A 386 27.49 16.18 22.56
C ALA A 386 26.98 15.23 21.48
N SER A 387 25.67 15.07 21.38
CA SER A 387 25.02 14.15 20.45
C SER A 387 23.51 14.36 20.50
N GLY A 388 22.94 14.60 19.34
CA GLY A 388 21.54 14.99 19.22
C GLY A 388 21.35 15.48 17.79
N ARG A 389 20.10 15.51 17.35
CA ARG A 389 19.75 15.96 16.00
C ARG A 389 18.33 16.51 16.04
N PRO A 390 18.14 17.79 15.70
CA PRO A 390 16.84 18.41 15.70
C PRO A 390 15.98 17.88 14.54
N VAL A 391 14.67 17.89 14.73
CA VAL A 391 13.71 17.91 13.62
C VAL A 391 13.07 19.26 13.43
N ILE A 392 12.73 19.51 12.17
CA ILE A 392 11.92 20.65 11.78
C ILE A 392 10.45 20.31 12.02
N VAL A 393 9.76 21.07 12.87
CA VAL A 393 8.33 20.90 13.19
C VAL A 393 7.51 21.93 12.42
N LEU A 394 6.71 21.46 11.48
CA LEU A 394 5.87 22.24 10.58
C LEU A 394 4.62 22.79 11.28
N GLU A 395 3.98 23.80 10.67
CA GLU A 395 2.78 24.46 11.21
C GLU A 395 1.65 23.48 11.61
N ASN A 396 1.46 22.41 10.83
CA ASN A 396 0.47 21.36 11.12
C ASN A 396 0.91 20.31 12.16
N GLY A 397 2.11 20.45 12.73
CA GLY A 397 2.71 19.50 13.68
C GLY A 397 3.40 18.30 13.05
N ALA A 398 3.43 18.20 11.70
CA ALA A 398 4.26 17.21 11.04
C ALA A 398 5.75 17.56 11.16
N THR A 399 6.60 16.56 11.08
CA THR A 399 8.06 16.74 11.24
C THR A 399 8.80 16.42 9.95
N LEU A 400 9.81 17.21 9.63
CA LEU A 400 10.81 16.93 8.61
C LEU A 400 12.14 16.52 9.27
N ASP A 401 12.70 15.40 8.84
CA ASP A 401 14.04 14.94 9.18
C ASP A 401 14.95 15.00 7.95
N VAL A 402 16.05 15.71 8.09
CA VAL A 402 17.09 15.93 7.08
C VAL A 402 18.36 15.14 7.40
N SER A 403 18.19 13.99 8.05
CA SER A 403 19.27 13.16 8.57
C SER A 403 20.28 12.64 7.56
N GLY A 404 19.96 12.66 6.27
CA GLY A 404 20.85 12.26 5.20
C GLY A 404 21.15 13.42 4.26
N PHE A 405 22.39 13.52 3.77
CA PHE A 405 22.78 14.53 2.78
C PHE A 405 22.11 14.37 1.41
N THR A 406 21.37 13.28 1.21
CA THR A 406 20.64 13.01 -0.04
C THR A 406 19.16 12.69 0.18
N ARG A 407 18.66 12.83 1.41
CA ARG A 407 17.32 12.37 1.77
C ARG A 407 16.61 13.31 2.71
N LEU A 408 15.37 13.63 2.37
CA LEU A 408 14.42 14.34 3.21
C LEU A 408 13.29 13.38 3.59
N TYR A 409 13.02 13.23 4.88
CA TYR A 409 11.92 12.44 5.39
C TYR A 409 10.86 13.36 6.01
N TYR A 410 9.60 13.07 5.72
CA TYR A 410 8.44 13.71 6.35
C TYR A 410 7.63 12.67 7.09
N THR A 411 7.05 13.06 8.23
CA THR A 411 6.06 12.23 8.91
C THR A 411 5.06 13.06 9.70
N THR A 412 3.81 12.57 9.77
CA THR A 412 2.77 13.10 10.67
C THR A 412 2.70 12.38 12.00
N LYS A 413 3.52 11.34 12.22
CA LYS A 413 3.54 10.60 13.49
C LYS A 413 4.26 11.44 14.55
N GLU A 414 3.74 11.48 15.77
CA GLU A 414 4.59 11.69 16.95
C GLU A 414 5.58 10.51 17.00
N LEU A 415 6.84 10.74 16.65
CA LEU A 415 7.80 9.65 16.55
C LEU A 415 8.08 9.13 17.98
N GLU A 416 7.52 7.96 18.31
CA GLU A 416 7.84 7.28 19.55
C GLU A 416 9.36 7.03 19.66
N GLU A 417 9.89 7.26 20.85
CA GLU A 417 11.30 7.14 21.20
C GLU A 417 11.88 5.77 20.74
N GLY A 418 12.91 5.79 19.88
CA GLY A 418 13.66 4.59 19.48
C GLY A 418 13.34 4.01 18.11
N VAL A 419 12.47 4.62 17.30
CA VAL A 419 12.26 4.22 15.90
C VAL A 419 13.24 4.97 14.99
N ALA A 420 14.28 4.29 14.53
CA ALA A 420 15.21 4.84 13.55
C ALA A 420 14.53 4.95 12.17
N LEU A 421 14.48 6.17 11.62
CA LEU A 421 14.02 6.47 10.25
C LEU A 421 14.82 5.74 9.15
N SER A 422 15.95 5.12 9.52
CA SER A 422 16.83 4.36 8.62
C SER A 422 16.23 3.04 8.10
N THR A 423 15.11 2.58 8.66
CA THR A 423 14.38 1.43 8.13
C THR A 423 13.07 1.90 7.51
N TRP A 424 13.10 2.07 6.19
CA TRP A 424 11.94 2.27 5.32
C TRP A 424 11.05 1.00 5.34
N GLN A 425 10.56 0.58 6.50
CA GLN A 425 9.58 -0.48 6.64
C GLN A 425 8.19 0.15 6.57
N ALA A 426 7.28 -0.50 5.85
CA ALA A 426 5.87 -0.15 5.83
C ALA A 426 5.31 -0.25 7.26
N TYR A 427 5.27 0.87 7.98
CA TYR A 427 4.79 0.90 9.36
C TYR A 427 3.26 0.88 9.38
N GLY A 428 2.71 -0.32 9.27
CA GLY A 428 1.38 -0.68 9.74
C GLY A 428 1.42 -0.94 11.25
N THR A 429 1.55 0.13 12.04
CA THR A 429 1.10 0.12 13.44
C THR A 429 -0.19 0.94 13.50
N THR A 430 -1.04 0.67 14.48
CA THR A 430 -2.47 1.01 14.51
C THR A 430 -2.83 2.50 14.53
N GLU A 431 -1.85 3.38 14.37
CA GLU A 431 -2.01 4.83 14.35
C GLU A 431 -1.77 5.36 12.93
N SER A 432 -2.61 6.29 12.46
CA SER A 432 -2.53 6.85 11.11
C SER A 432 -1.23 7.65 10.93
N VAL A 433 -0.33 7.14 10.09
CA VAL A 433 0.91 7.82 9.73
C VAL A 433 0.89 8.13 8.24
N ASP A 434 1.09 9.40 7.87
CA ASP A 434 1.48 9.78 6.52
C ASP A 434 2.97 10.10 6.56
N SER A 435 3.76 9.35 5.79
CA SER A 435 5.19 9.59 5.67
C SER A 435 5.59 9.63 4.21
N PHE A 436 6.56 10.46 3.87
CA PHE A 436 7.21 10.34 2.56
C PHE A 436 8.72 10.56 2.67
N GLU A 437 9.44 9.97 1.72
CA GLU A 437 10.88 10.09 1.51
C GLU A 437 11.09 10.75 0.14
N ILE A 438 11.92 11.79 0.11
CA ILE A 438 12.46 12.36 -1.12
C ILE A 438 13.95 12.02 -1.18
N VAL A 439 14.40 11.51 -2.32
CA VAL A 439 15.81 11.20 -2.59
C VAL A 439 16.30 12.12 -3.70
N VAL A 440 17.42 12.78 -3.45
CA VAL A 440 18.12 13.62 -4.44
C VAL A 440 19.39 12.92 -4.93
N GLU A 441 19.77 13.21 -6.17
CA GLU A 441 21.01 12.72 -6.77
C GLU A 441 21.67 13.78 -7.65
N SER A 442 22.97 13.58 -7.90
CA SER A 442 23.72 14.35 -8.89
C SER A 442 23.54 13.70 -10.26
N THR A 443 23.28 14.51 -11.27
CA THR A 443 23.08 14.10 -12.66
C THR A 443 24.05 14.81 -13.59
N SER A 444 24.07 14.46 -14.88
CA SER A 444 24.91 15.17 -15.86
C SER A 444 24.50 16.64 -16.07
N ASP A 445 23.27 16.99 -15.71
CA ASP A 445 22.67 18.30 -15.94
C ASP A 445 22.49 19.11 -14.63
N GLY A 446 23.17 18.70 -13.54
CA GLY A 446 23.05 19.28 -12.20
C GLY A 446 22.38 18.31 -11.21
N ILE A 447 21.78 18.83 -10.15
CA ILE A 447 21.03 18.04 -9.16
C ILE A 447 19.58 17.75 -9.57
N ASP A 448 19.06 16.59 -9.18
CA ASP A 448 17.68 16.18 -9.49
C ASP A 448 17.06 15.34 -8.34
N VAL A 449 15.73 15.24 -8.31
CA VAL A 449 15.01 14.30 -7.44
C VAL A 449 14.91 12.95 -8.14
N SER A 450 15.63 11.96 -7.62
CA SER A 450 15.67 10.60 -8.19
C SER A 450 14.53 9.71 -7.73
N GLY A 451 13.86 10.07 -6.64
CA GLY A 451 12.71 9.32 -6.15
C GLY A 451 11.90 10.06 -5.10
N ILE A 452 10.58 9.86 -5.18
CA ILE A 452 9.62 10.23 -4.13
C ILE A 452 8.87 8.96 -3.77
N ARG A 453 8.79 8.66 -2.48
CA ARG A 453 8.03 7.51 -1.98
C ARG A 453 7.14 7.93 -0.83
N ARG A 454 5.87 7.55 -0.84
CA ARG A 454 4.91 7.87 0.21
C ARG A 454 4.31 6.60 0.80
N CYS A 455 4.26 6.54 2.12
CA CYS A 455 3.61 5.50 2.90
C CYS A 455 2.41 6.12 3.63
N ILE A 456 1.23 5.55 3.41
CA ILE A 456 -0.01 6.01 4.05
C ILE A 456 -0.53 4.88 4.93
N GLY A 457 -0.68 5.17 6.23
CA GLY A 457 -1.22 4.26 7.23
C GLY A 457 -2.73 4.04 7.09
N ALA A 458 -3.22 2.92 7.62
CA ALA A 458 -4.56 2.38 7.33
C ALA A 458 -5.77 3.18 7.88
N ASN A 459 -5.58 4.25 8.67
CA ASN A 459 -6.66 5.03 9.25
C ASN A 459 -6.87 6.36 8.50
N TYR A 460 -7.81 6.35 7.55
CA TYR A 460 -8.15 7.45 6.66
C TYR A 460 -8.67 8.72 7.35
N GLU A 461 -9.25 8.61 8.55
CA GLU A 461 -9.91 9.75 9.21
C GLU A 461 -8.94 10.82 9.76
N GLN A 462 -7.63 10.55 9.75
CA GLN A 462 -6.61 11.38 10.39
C GLN A 462 -5.42 11.77 9.50
N ILE A 463 -5.52 11.63 8.18
CA ILE A 463 -4.44 12.07 7.27
C ILE A 463 -4.32 13.60 7.30
N LEU A 464 -3.22 14.11 7.87
CA LEU A 464 -2.73 15.47 7.69
C LEU A 464 -1.81 15.46 6.48
N ALA A 465 -2.24 16.04 5.37
CA ALA A 465 -1.47 16.03 4.13
C ALA A 465 -0.54 17.25 4.07
N ALA A 466 0.75 17.00 3.84
CA ALA A 466 1.64 18.00 3.26
C ALA A 466 1.78 17.71 1.77
N ASN A 467 1.67 18.76 0.96
CA ASN A 467 2.00 18.67 -0.45
C ASN A 467 3.45 19.15 -0.59
N VAL A 468 4.35 18.25 -1.00
CA VAL A 468 5.66 18.67 -1.49
C VAL A 468 5.60 18.76 -3.00
N ALA A 469 5.76 19.98 -3.49
CA ALA A 469 5.94 20.24 -4.91
C ALA A 469 7.44 20.22 -5.21
N TYR A 470 7.81 19.48 -6.25
CA TYR A 470 9.15 19.50 -6.84
C TYR A 470 9.06 20.13 -8.23
N TYR A 471 9.99 21.02 -8.54
CA TYR A 471 10.07 21.66 -9.84
C TYR A 471 11.42 21.39 -10.49
N ARG A 472 11.34 20.86 -11.71
CA ARG A 472 12.46 20.84 -12.64
C ARG A 472 12.38 22.12 -13.48
N PRO A 473 13.44 22.94 -13.55
CA PRO A 473 13.48 24.13 -14.39
C PRO A 473 13.23 23.84 -15.88
#